data_AF-A0A520TQJ5-F1
#
_entry.id   AF-A0A520TQJ5-F1
#
_cell.length_a   1.000
_cell.length_b   1.000
_cell.length_c   1.000
_cell.angle_alpha   90.00
_cell.angle_beta   90.00
_cell.angle_gamma   90.00
#
_symmetry.space_group_name_H-M   'P 1'
#
loop_
_entity.id
_entity.type
_entity.pdbx_description
1 polymer ?
#
loop_
_entity_poly.entity_id
_entity_poly.type
_entity_poly.pdbx_seq_one_letter_code
_entity_poly.pdbx_strand_id
1 'polypeptide(L)'
;LKKADLLISFQKKLIPDLDVVHPISSTDPEECLLITPYSLKSLLYSYMANIPSYEDYLQQADKSSVYLWHSRFLGVLESIEKPTNWLLKDPNHIAHLSEIKSIYPEARFINIHRDPIESIPSICSLTEKTRRPFSQDVDKIVIGERTLAYWERALKKGKEAKDDIDKKDYLNLRFRDLVDNPLKQMELIYTHFGLNFSDKLRMDMTRYVDKFKSIKLTKHNYRLEEFGLNEDSVQNTVGKYLDF
;
A
#
# COMPACT_ATOMS: atom_id res chain seq x y z
N LEU A 1 -22.24 -3.05 9.13
CA LEU A 1 -22.53 -2.74 7.71
C LEU A 1 -23.26 -1.40 7.58
N LYS A 2 -24.57 -1.27 7.85
CA LYS A 2 -25.32 0.00 7.65
C LYS A 2 -24.67 1.29 8.20
N LYS A 3 -24.07 1.24 9.40
CA LYS A 3 -23.35 2.39 9.98
C LYS A 3 -22.07 2.74 9.19
N ALA A 4 -21.34 1.73 8.73
CA ALA A 4 -20.13 1.91 7.91
C ALA A 4 -20.51 2.47 6.53
N ASP A 5 -21.58 1.95 5.91
CA ASP A 5 -22.09 2.47 4.63
C ASP A 5 -22.48 3.94 4.73
N LEU A 6 -23.13 4.33 5.84
CA LEU A 6 -23.49 5.72 6.10
C LEU A 6 -22.24 6.61 6.22
N LEU A 7 -21.21 6.18 6.97
CA LEU A 7 -19.96 6.94 7.12
C LEU A 7 -19.22 7.08 5.79
N ILE A 8 -19.15 6.01 4.99
CA ILE A 8 -18.57 6.05 3.63
C ILE A 8 -19.35 7.03 2.75
N SER A 9 -20.69 7.06 2.84
CA SER A 9 -21.49 8.02 2.08
C SER A 9 -21.19 9.49 2.43
N PHE A 10 -20.85 9.78 3.68
CA PHE A 10 -20.40 11.11 4.09
C PHE A 10 -19.00 11.43 3.54
N GLN A 11 -18.08 10.46 3.60
CA GLN A 11 -16.73 10.62 3.03
C GLN A 11 -16.78 10.88 1.52
N LYS A 12 -17.60 10.14 0.76
CA LYS A 12 -17.80 10.38 -0.68
C LYS A 12 -18.33 11.78 -1.00
N LYS A 13 -19.12 12.38 -0.10
CA LYS A 13 -19.60 13.76 -0.26
C LYS A 13 -18.53 14.81 0.05
N LEU A 14 -17.68 14.56 1.05
CA LEU A 14 -16.64 15.49 1.47
C LEU A 14 -15.41 15.46 0.55
N ILE A 15 -15.09 14.30 -0.01
CA ILE A 15 -13.90 14.07 -0.84
C ILE A 15 -14.30 13.30 -2.11
N PRO A 16 -15.08 13.92 -3.03
CA PRO A 16 -15.62 13.22 -4.20
C PRO A 16 -14.53 12.65 -5.12
N ASP A 17 -13.38 13.33 -5.20
CA ASP A 17 -12.25 12.89 -6.03
C ASP A 17 -11.46 11.71 -5.44
N LEU A 18 -11.66 11.38 -4.15
CA LEU A 18 -10.96 10.26 -3.52
C LEU A 18 -11.53 8.92 -3.95
N ASP A 19 -12.85 8.80 -4.11
CA ASP A 19 -13.49 7.53 -4.56
C ASP A 19 -13.04 7.14 -5.97
N VAL A 20 -12.63 8.12 -6.79
CA VAL A 20 -12.04 7.87 -8.11
C VAL A 20 -10.63 7.28 -8.00
N VAL A 21 -9.87 7.65 -6.96
CA VAL A 21 -8.46 7.25 -6.77
C VAL A 21 -8.31 6.03 -5.85
N HIS A 22 -9.21 5.87 -4.88
CA HIS A 22 -9.25 4.81 -3.90
C HIS A 22 -10.71 4.48 -3.58
N PRO A 23 -11.38 3.64 -4.40
CA PRO A 23 -12.75 3.23 -4.15
C PRO A 23 -12.81 2.37 -2.87
N ILE A 24 -13.69 2.75 -1.94
CA ILE A 24 -13.87 2.06 -0.65
C ILE A 24 -15.32 1.61 -0.51
N SER A 25 -15.52 0.33 -0.18
CA SER A 25 -16.78 -0.21 0.32
C SER A 25 -16.63 -0.72 1.75
N SER A 26 -17.74 -0.88 2.46
CA SER A 26 -17.72 -1.36 3.86
C SER A 26 -17.28 -2.81 4.02
N THR A 27 -17.12 -3.54 2.91
CA THR A 27 -16.73 -4.94 2.87
C THR A 27 -15.46 -5.19 2.05
N ASP A 28 -14.86 -4.14 1.49
CA ASP A 28 -13.63 -4.29 0.70
C ASP A 28 -12.43 -4.53 1.63
N PRO A 29 -11.42 -5.30 1.19
CA PRO A 29 -10.17 -5.38 1.90
C PRO A 29 -9.50 -4.00 1.93
N GLU A 30 -9.02 -3.61 3.11
CA GLU A 30 -8.40 -2.31 3.34
C GLU A 30 -6.95 -2.42 3.80
N GLU A 31 -6.22 -1.30 3.71
CA GLU A 31 -4.81 -1.26 4.04
C GLU A 31 -4.54 -1.38 5.55
N CYS A 32 -3.44 -2.04 5.91
CA CYS A 32 -2.93 -2.03 7.29
C CYS A 32 -2.60 -0.62 7.78
N LEU A 33 -2.46 0.34 6.86
CA LEU A 33 -2.30 1.76 7.12
C LEU A 33 -3.39 2.31 8.04
N LEU A 34 -4.60 1.74 8.03
CA LEU A 34 -5.70 2.13 8.91
C LEU A 34 -5.56 1.62 10.36
N ILE A 35 -4.66 0.67 10.61
CA ILE A 35 -4.37 0.11 11.94
C ILE A 35 -3.20 0.85 12.61
N THR A 36 -2.21 1.27 11.81
CA THR A 36 -1.03 1.98 12.34
C THR A 36 -1.31 3.27 13.15
N PRO A 37 -2.40 4.04 12.95
CA PRO A 37 -2.71 5.25 13.73
C PRO A 37 -2.92 4.97 15.22
N TYR A 38 -3.33 3.76 15.62
CA TYR A 38 -3.45 3.38 17.03
C TYR A 38 -2.10 3.43 17.78
N SER A 39 -0.98 3.43 17.05
CA SER A 39 0.37 3.59 17.63
C SER A 39 0.91 5.03 17.57
N LEU A 40 0.15 5.97 17.01
CA LEU A 40 0.56 7.35 16.72
C LEU A 40 1.81 7.48 15.83
N LYS A 41 2.24 6.39 15.16
CA LYS A 41 3.42 6.32 14.30
C LYS A 41 3.02 5.82 12.90
N SER A 42 2.19 6.59 12.22
CA SER A 42 1.57 6.24 10.94
C SER A 42 1.88 7.25 9.86
N LEU A 43 2.19 6.77 8.65
CA LEU A 43 2.28 7.59 7.45
C LEU A 43 0.92 8.21 7.05
N LEU A 44 -0.20 7.66 7.55
CA LEU A 44 -1.53 8.16 7.27
C LEU A 44 -1.67 9.63 7.64
N TYR A 45 -1.10 10.05 8.76
CA TYR A 45 -1.16 11.45 9.20
C TYR A 45 -0.46 12.39 8.20
N SER A 46 0.64 11.94 7.61
CA SER A 46 1.31 12.66 6.53
C SER A 46 0.43 12.74 5.28
N TYR A 47 -0.33 11.70 4.93
CA TYR A 47 -1.27 11.81 3.82
C TYR A 47 -2.44 12.75 4.10
N MET A 48 -2.85 12.88 5.36
CA MET A 48 -3.98 13.72 5.76
C MET A 48 -3.63 15.20 5.98
N ALA A 49 -2.39 15.52 6.35
CA ALA A 49 -1.97 16.89 6.69
C ALA A 49 -0.50 17.15 6.39
N ASN A 50 -0.13 18.42 6.17
CA ASN A 50 1.27 18.84 6.08
C ASN A 50 1.86 19.03 7.48
N ILE A 51 2.54 18.00 8.00
CA ILE A 51 3.07 17.95 9.37
C ILE A 51 4.59 17.63 9.39
N PRO A 52 5.46 18.55 8.94
CA PRO A 52 6.90 18.30 8.79
C PRO A 52 7.57 17.72 10.03
N SER A 53 7.32 18.33 11.19
CA SER A 53 7.92 17.92 12.45
C SER A 53 7.54 16.49 12.84
N TYR A 54 6.31 16.07 12.51
CA TYR A 54 5.87 14.70 12.70
C TYR A 54 6.55 13.76 11.70
N GLU A 55 6.70 14.15 10.44
CA GLU A 55 7.39 13.36 9.42
C GLU A 55 8.86 13.13 9.78
N ASP A 56 9.55 14.14 10.31
CA ASP A 56 10.94 14.05 10.77
C ASP A 56 11.06 13.14 12.00
N TYR A 57 10.12 13.27 12.96
CA TYR A 57 10.01 12.33 14.08
C TYR A 57 9.77 10.90 13.58
N LEU A 58 8.82 10.72 12.65
CA LEU A 58 8.40 9.42 12.14
C LEU A 58 9.58 8.66 11.51
N GLN A 59 10.50 9.37 10.86
CA GLN A 59 11.71 8.78 10.26
C GLN A 59 12.66 8.16 11.28
N GLN A 60 12.75 8.75 12.48
CA GLN A 60 13.69 8.32 13.53
C GLN A 60 13.03 7.46 14.61
N ALA A 61 11.70 7.46 14.68
CA ALA A 61 10.95 6.76 15.72
C ALA A 61 11.08 5.24 15.59
N ASP A 62 11.33 4.58 16.72
CA ASP A 62 11.22 3.12 16.84
C ASP A 62 9.81 2.65 16.43
N LYS A 63 9.75 1.67 15.53
CA LYS A 63 8.52 1.13 14.95
C LYS A 63 8.07 -0.18 15.57
N SER A 64 8.79 -0.72 16.54
CA SER A 64 8.43 -1.96 17.26
C SER A 64 6.97 -1.94 17.73
N SER A 65 6.51 -0.81 18.28
CA SER A 65 5.15 -0.64 18.78
C SER A 65 4.09 -0.68 17.68
N VAL A 66 4.41 -0.33 16.43
CA VAL A 66 3.46 -0.29 15.31
C VAL A 66 2.93 -1.70 15.05
N TYR A 67 3.84 -2.66 14.84
CA TYR A 67 3.46 -4.04 14.53
C TYR A 67 2.97 -4.81 15.75
N LEU A 68 3.38 -4.43 16.96
CA LEU A 68 2.76 -4.93 18.19
C LEU A 68 1.26 -4.56 18.26
N TRP A 69 0.92 -3.29 18.01
CA TRP A 69 -0.48 -2.85 17.97
C TRP A 69 -1.23 -3.48 16.80
N HIS A 70 -0.58 -3.61 15.65
CA HIS A 70 -1.12 -4.33 14.51
C HIS A 70 -1.51 -5.78 14.89
N SER A 71 -0.63 -6.52 15.56
CA SER A 71 -0.92 -7.89 16.01
C SER A 71 -2.05 -7.96 17.03
N ARG A 72 -2.14 -6.99 17.94
CA ARG A 72 -3.25 -6.93 18.90
C ARG A 72 -4.57 -6.65 18.19
N PHE A 73 -4.58 -5.75 17.21
CA PHE A 73 -5.77 -5.45 16.42
C PHE A 73 -6.27 -6.69 15.68
N LEU A 74 -5.38 -7.42 14.99
CA LEU A 74 -5.75 -8.68 14.35
C LEU A 74 -6.25 -9.71 15.37
N GLY A 75 -5.61 -9.82 16.53
CA GLY A 75 -6.07 -10.70 17.61
C GLY A 75 -7.48 -10.39 18.11
N VAL A 76 -7.90 -9.12 18.11
CA VAL A 76 -9.29 -8.74 18.41
C VAL A 76 -10.24 -9.23 17.31
N LEU A 77 -9.86 -9.11 16.03
CA LEU A 77 -10.66 -9.63 14.92
C LEU A 77 -10.77 -11.16 14.96
N GLU A 78 -9.69 -11.85 15.34
CA GLU A 78 -9.68 -13.31 15.52
C GLU A 78 -10.62 -13.78 16.63
N SER A 79 -11.00 -12.92 17.58
CA SER A 79 -12.00 -13.25 18.61
C SER A 79 -13.42 -13.38 18.05
N ILE A 80 -13.67 -12.85 16.84
CA ILE A 80 -14.92 -13.00 16.09
C ILE A 80 -14.80 -14.22 15.18
N GLU A 81 -13.79 -14.23 14.30
CA GLU A 81 -13.51 -15.33 13.39
C GLU A 81 -12.01 -15.35 13.07
N LYS A 82 -11.37 -16.49 13.33
CA LYS A 82 -9.95 -16.66 13.03
C LYS A 82 -9.77 -17.21 11.61
N PRO A 83 -9.14 -16.47 10.69
CA PRO A 83 -8.88 -16.96 9.35
C PRO A 83 -7.75 -18.02 9.38
N THR A 84 -7.71 -18.87 8.35
CA THR A 84 -6.60 -19.80 8.14
C THR A 84 -5.29 -19.05 7.89
N ASN A 85 -5.35 -17.97 7.10
CA ASN A 85 -4.22 -17.09 6.79
C ASN A 85 -4.72 -15.65 6.71
N TRP A 86 -3.97 -14.72 7.28
CA TRP A 86 -4.17 -13.29 7.01
C TRP A 86 -3.52 -12.92 5.68
N LEU A 87 -4.28 -12.27 4.79
CA LEU A 87 -3.75 -11.56 3.63
C LEU A 87 -3.80 -10.07 3.93
N LEU A 88 -2.63 -9.45 4.05
CA LEU A 88 -2.45 -8.08 4.53
C LEU A 88 -1.73 -7.25 3.46
N LYS A 89 -2.05 -5.97 3.38
CA LYS A 89 -1.46 -5.07 2.37
C LYS A 89 -1.31 -3.67 2.93
N ASP A 90 -0.12 -3.12 2.76
CA ASP A 90 0.19 -1.71 2.92
C ASP A 90 1.50 -1.46 2.16
N PRO A 91 1.57 -0.47 1.25
CA PRO A 91 2.80 -0.13 0.56
C PRO A 91 3.98 0.14 1.51
N ASN A 92 3.73 0.71 2.69
CA ASN A 92 4.74 1.02 3.69
C ASN A 92 5.35 -0.23 4.36
N HIS A 93 4.77 -1.43 4.21
CA HIS A 93 5.39 -2.65 4.72
C HIS A 93 6.82 -2.86 4.20
N ILE A 94 7.15 -2.36 3.00
CA ILE A 94 8.50 -2.46 2.44
C ILE A 94 9.57 -1.81 3.33
N ALA A 95 9.25 -0.73 4.04
CA ALA A 95 10.18 -0.05 4.93
C ALA A 95 10.34 -0.75 6.30
N HIS A 96 9.62 -1.84 6.52
CA HIS A 96 9.43 -2.42 7.85
C HIS A 96 9.47 -3.95 7.86
N LEU A 97 10.12 -4.57 6.88
CA LEU A 97 10.17 -6.02 6.75
C LEU A 97 10.78 -6.70 7.99
N SER A 98 11.84 -6.12 8.57
CA SER A 98 12.48 -6.63 9.79
C SER A 98 11.55 -6.56 10.99
N GLU A 99 10.85 -5.43 11.20
CA GLU A 99 9.88 -5.28 12.27
C GLU A 99 8.69 -6.24 12.11
N ILE A 100 8.23 -6.45 10.87
CA ILE A 100 7.19 -7.45 10.57
C ILE A 100 7.67 -8.84 10.92
N LYS A 101 8.85 -9.29 10.47
CA LYS A 101 9.40 -10.62 10.79
C LYS A 101 9.60 -10.81 12.30
N SER A 102 9.95 -9.75 13.03
CA SER A 102 10.09 -9.83 14.49
C SER A 102 8.76 -10.13 15.21
N ILE A 103 7.64 -9.63 14.69
CA ILE A 103 6.29 -9.87 15.27
C ILE A 103 5.64 -11.12 14.67
N TYR A 104 5.91 -11.39 13.40
CA TYR A 104 5.37 -12.48 12.60
C TYR A 104 6.53 -13.29 11.97
N PRO A 105 7.20 -14.19 12.72
CA PRO A 105 8.36 -14.91 12.22
C PRO A 105 8.08 -15.73 10.95
N GLU A 106 6.85 -16.23 10.82
CA GLU A 106 6.37 -17.02 9.69
C GLU A 106 5.76 -16.16 8.56
N ALA A 107 5.88 -14.83 8.63
CA ALA A 107 5.36 -13.96 7.58
C ALA A 107 6.04 -14.24 6.24
N ARG A 108 5.22 -14.22 5.20
CA ARG A 108 5.59 -14.34 3.80
C ARG A 108 5.26 -13.03 3.10
N PHE A 109 6.12 -12.61 2.18
CA PHE A 109 6.05 -11.31 1.53
C PHE A 109 5.83 -11.45 0.04
N ILE A 110 4.88 -10.70 -0.49
CA ILE A 110 4.69 -10.50 -1.92
C ILE A 110 5.02 -9.04 -2.20
N ASN A 111 6.08 -8.79 -2.94
CA ASN A 111 6.45 -7.46 -3.37
C ASN A 111 6.07 -7.24 -4.84
N ILE A 112 5.16 -6.29 -5.08
CA ILE A 112 4.67 -5.95 -6.41
C ILE A 112 5.40 -4.70 -6.89
N HIS A 113 6.18 -4.86 -7.96
CA HIS A 113 7.01 -3.82 -8.54
C HIS A 113 6.27 -3.07 -9.64
N ARG A 114 6.15 -1.76 -9.48
CA ARG A 114 5.62 -0.86 -10.50
C ARG A 114 6.65 0.24 -10.78
N ASP A 115 6.65 0.72 -12.01
CA ASP A 115 7.52 1.81 -12.45
C ASP A 115 7.36 3.02 -11.50
N PRO A 116 8.44 3.55 -10.91
CA PRO A 116 8.38 4.71 -10.03
C PRO A 116 7.95 5.98 -10.77
N ILE A 117 8.22 6.09 -12.09
CA ILE A 117 7.74 7.21 -12.92
C ILE A 117 6.20 7.24 -12.94
N GLU A 118 5.56 6.06 -12.89
CA GLU A 118 4.10 5.98 -12.76
C GLU A 118 3.62 6.10 -11.30
N SER A 119 4.37 5.53 -10.35
CA SER A 119 3.88 5.31 -8.98
C SER A 119 4.04 6.55 -8.09
N ILE A 120 5.15 7.27 -8.19
CA ILE A 120 5.41 8.49 -7.39
C ILE A 120 4.34 9.57 -7.62
N PRO A 121 4.04 10.00 -8.87
CA PRO A 121 3.03 11.05 -9.07
C PRO A 121 1.62 10.57 -8.70
N SER A 122 1.37 9.25 -8.71
CA SER A 122 0.13 8.67 -8.17
C SER A 122 -0.02 8.93 -6.68
N ILE A 123 1.03 8.71 -5.90
CA ILE A 123 1.05 8.92 -4.45
C ILE A 123 0.93 10.42 -4.14
N CYS A 124 1.61 11.27 -4.91
CA CYS A 124 1.50 12.72 -4.78
C CYS A 124 0.06 13.19 -5.06
N SER A 125 -0.58 12.69 -6.13
CA SER A 125 -1.96 13.02 -6.47
C SER A 125 -2.96 12.56 -5.41
N LEU A 126 -2.78 11.37 -4.84
CA LEU A 126 -3.60 10.88 -3.73
C LEU A 126 -3.47 11.79 -2.50
N THR A 127 -2.23 12.17 -2.15
CA THR A 127 -1.95 13.05 -1.00
C THR A 127 -2.60 14.42 -1.18
N GLU A 128 -2.44 15.01 -2.37
CA GLU A 128 -3.00 16.32 -2.72
C GLU A 128 -4.54 16.32 -2.60
N LYS A 129 -5.20 15.33 -3.21
CA LYS A 129 -6.66 15.19 -3.17
C LYS A 129 -7.21 14.91 -1.77
N THR A 130 -6.43 14.21 -0.94
CA THR A 130 -6.80 13.93 0.45
C THR A 130 -6.72 15.19 1.32
N ARG A 131 -5.69 16.02 1.12
CA ARG A 131 -5.46 17.25 1.90
C ARG A 131 -6.37 18.41 1.48
N ARG A 132 -6.70 18.52 0.18
CA ARG A 132 -7.40 19.68 -0.41
C ARG A 132 -8.70 20.07 0.31
N PRO A 133 -9.61 19.17 0.69
CA PRO A 133 -10.86 19.56 1.37
C PRO A 133 -10.68 20.15 2.77
N PHE A 134 -9.52 19.95 3.39
CA PHE A 134 -9.25 20.30 4.79
C PHE A 134 -8.13 21.32 4.97
N SER A 135 -7.53 21.80 3.88
CA SER A 135 -6.40 22.73 3.89
C SER A 135 -6.71 23.92 2.98
N GLN A 136 -6.40 25.14 3.44
CA GLN A 136 -6.57 26.34 2.61
C GLN A 136 -5.61 26.33 1.41
N ASP A 137 -4.37 25.91 1.66
CA ASP A 137 -3.33 25.78 0.65
C ASP A 137 -2.71 24.38 0.69
N VAL A 138 -2.50 23.80 -0.49
CA VAL A 138 -1.80 22.52 -0.68
C VAL A 138 -0.64 22.72 -1.64
N ASP A 139 0.57 22.75 -1.09
CA ASP A 139 1.78 22.88 -1.88
C ASP A 139 2.16 21.53 -2.53
N LYS A 140 1.92 21.42 -3.84
CA LYS A 140 2.24 20.23 -4.62
C LYS A 140 3.75 19.97 -4.72
N ILE A 141 4.59 21.01 -4.72
CA ILE A 141 6.04 20.87 -4.81
C ILE A 141 6.57 20.21 -3.54
N VAL A 142 6.13 20.70 -2.38
CA VAL A 142 6.48 20.09 -1.08
C VAL A 142 5.98 18.64 -1.00
N ILE A 143 4.79 18.33 -1.53
CA ILE A 143 4.32 16.94 -1.61
C ILE A 143 5.27 16.09 -2.45
N GLY A 144 5.69 16.56 -3.62
CA GLY A 144 6.59 15.82 -4.52
C GLY A 144 7.94 15.52 -3.88
N GLU A 145 8.60 16.56 -3.36
CA GLU A 145 9.91 16.44 -2.70
C GLU A 145 9.87 15.45 -1.54
N ARG A 146 8.87 15.58 -0.65
CA ARG A 146 8.76 14.71 0.52
C ARG A 146 8.37 13.29 0.18
N THR A 147 7.50 13.10 -0.80
CA THR A 147 7.11 11.77 -1.27
C THR A 147 8.33 11.05 -1.84
N LEU A 148 9.09 11.69 -2.72
CA LEU A 148 10.27 11.09 -3.31
C LEU A 148 11.33 10.74 -2.26
N ALA A 149 11.63 11.69 -1.37
CA ALA A 149 12.60 11.48 -0.29
C ALA A 149 12.18 10.36 0.67
N TYR A 150 10.88 10.26 0.98
CA TYR A 150 10.36 9.18 1.81
C TYR A 150 10.54 7.81 1.14
N TRP A 151 10.12 7.68 -0.11
CA TRP A 151 10.17 6.42 -0.84
C TRP A 151 11.60 5.97 -1.16
N GLU A 152 12.54 6.89 -1.40
CA GLU A 152 13.97 6.56 -1.46
C GLU A 152 14.43 5.80 -0.22
N ARG A 153 14.14 6.33 0.96
CA ARG A 153 14.52 5.71 2.24
C ARG A 153 13.78 4.40 2.48
N ALA A 154 12.49 4.36 2.21
CA ALA A 154 11.66 3.17 2.38
C ALA A 154 12.15 2.00 1.52
N LEU A 155 12.43 2.26 0.24
CA LEU A 155 12.92 1.25 -0.70
C LEU A 155 14.34 0.80 -0.35
N LYS A 156 15.22 1.72 0.07
CA LYS A 156 16.57 1.38 0.55
C LYS A 156 16.51 0.45 1.76
N LYS A 157 15.74 0.82 2.79
CA LYS A 157 15.57 -0.01 4.00
C LYS A 157 14.95 -1.37 3.69
N GLY A 158 13.95 -1.41 2.80
CA GLY A 158 13.34 -2.66 2.36
C GLY A 158 14.30 -3.57 1.60
N LYS A 159 15.17 -3.00 0.78
CA LYS A 159 16.23 -3.75 0.09
C LYS A 159 17.20 -4.38 1.09
N GLU A 160 17.67 -3.60 2.06
CA GLU A 160 18.58 -4.09 3.11
C GLU A 160 17.93 -5.21 3.95
N ALA A 161 16.67 -5.03 4.37
CA ALA A 161 15.96 -6.03 5.16
C ALA A 161 15.56 -7.30 4.38
N LYS A 162 15.41 -7.19 3.05
CA LYS A 162 15.08 -8.34 2.18
C LYS A 162 16.19 -9.38 2.18
N ASP A 163 17.45 -8.97 2.31
CA ASP A 163 18.61 -9.89 2.24
C ASP A 163 18.62 -10.92 3.39
N ASP A 164 17.95 -10.61 4.51
CA ASP A 164 17.79 -11.50 5.66
C ASP A 164 16.54 -12.41 5.57
N ILE A 165 15.74 -12.30 4.50
CA ILE A 165 14.53 -13.10 4.31
C ILE A 165 14.82 -14.25 3.34
N ASP A 166 14.46 -15.48 3.75
CA ASP A 166 14.57 -16.67 2.90
C ASP A 166 13.78 -16.44 1.59
N LYS A 167 14.38 -16.80 0.45
CA LYS A 167 13.77 -16.67 -0.88
C LYS A 167 12.44 -17.40 -1.00
N LYS A 168 12.19 -18.44 -0.20
CA LYS A 168 10.89 -19.15 -0.16
C LYS A 168 9.77 -18.35 0.51
N ASP A 169 10.12 -17.35 1.32
CA ASP A 169 9.21 -16.48 2.06
C ASP A 169 9.05 -15.11 1.37
N TYR A 170 9.70 -14.87 0.23
CA TYR A 170 9.70 -13.57 -0.46
C TYR A 170 9.56 -13.73 -1.97
N LEU A 171 8.43 -13.28 -2.51
CA LEU A 171 8.11 -13.34 -3.94
C LEU A 171 8.05 -11.94 -4.55
N ASN A 172 8.80 -11.72 -5.64
CA ASN A 172 8.69 -10.51 -6.45
C ASN A 172 7.75 -10.74 -7.62
N LEU A 173 6.85 -9.77 -7.89
CA LEU A 173 5.96 -9.76 -9.04
C LEU A 173 6.08 -8.42 -9.77
N ARG A 174 5.98 -8.42 -11.10
CA ARG A 174 5.78 -7.17 -11.85
C ARG A 174 4.31 -6.81 -11.84
N PHE A 175 3.99 -5.55 -11.57
CA PHE A 175 2.63 -5.03 -11.63
C PHE A 175 1.97 -5.31 -12.99
N ARG A 176 2.72 -5.14 -14.10
CA ARG A 176 2.22 -5.43 -15.46
C ARG A 176 1.82 -6.90 -15.61
N ASP A 177 2.64 -7.84 -15.15
CA ASP A 177 2.33 -9.27 -15.23
C ASP A 177 1.07 -9.65 -14.42
N LEU A 178 0.84 -8.96 -13.30
CA LEU A 178 -0.36 -9.14 -12.47
C LEU A 178 -1.62 -8.58 -13.14
N VAL A 179 -1.52 -7.43 -13.81
CA VAL A 179 -2.63 -6.82 -14.55
C VAL A 179 -2.95 -7.63 -15.80
N ASP A 180 -1.94 -8.04 -16.56
CA ASP A 180 -2.11 -8.72 -17.85
C ASP A 180 -2.59 -10.17 -17.67
N ASN A 181 -2.10 -10.87 -16.63
CA ASN A 181 -2.47 -12.26 -16.38
C ASN A 181 -2.61 -12.57 -14.87
N PRO A 182 -3.67 -12.05 -14.21
CA PRO A 182 -3.84 -12.18 -12.77
C PRO A 182 -3.93 -13.63 -12.30
N LEU A 183 -4.65 -14.50 -13.04
CA LEU A 183 -4.79 -15.92 -12.67
C LEU A 183 -3.45 -16.66 -12.68
N LYS A 184 -2.60 -16.39 -13.67
CA LYS A 184 -1.24 -16.96 -13.73
C LYS A 184 -0.40 -16.48 -12.55
N GLN A 185 -0.50 -15.21 -12.17
CA GLN A 185 0.21 -14.71 -10.99
C GLN A 185 -0.33 -15.30 -9.69
N MET A 186 -1.64 -15.55 -9.58
CA MET A 186 -2.21 -16.22 -8.40
C MET A 186 -1.70 -17.66 -8.28
N GLU A 187 -1.68 -18.41 -9.37
CA GLU A 187 -1.11 -19.77 -9.38
C GLU A 187 0.38 -19.77 -8.99
N LEU A 188 1.16 -18.79 -9.48
CA LEU A 188 2.56 -18.60 -9.09
C LEU A 188 2.71 -18.33 -7.59
N ILE A 189 1.92 -17.41 -7.03
CA ILE A 189 1.95 -17.08 -5.59
C ILE A 189 1.67 -18.32 -4.74
N TYR A 190 0.60 -19.05 -5.07
CA TYR A 190 0.20 -20.23 -4.31
C TYR A 190 1.26 -21.32 -4.39
N THR A 191 1.78 -21.58 -5.59
CA THR A 191 2.84 -22.59 -5.80
C THR A 191 4.11 -22.22 -5.04
N HIS A 192 4.55 -20.97 -5.12
CA HIS A 192 5.78 -20.49 -4.47
C HIS A 192 5.71 -20.68 -2.95
N PHE A 193 4.56 -20.42 -2.33
CA PHE A 193 4.37 -20.57 -0.88
C PHE A 193 3.86 -21.95 -0.44
N GLY A 194 3.83 -22.93 -1.35
CA GLY A 194 3.35 -24.29 -1.06
C GLY A 194 1.88 -24.35 -0.63
N LEU A 195 1.05 -23.41 -1.10
CA LEU A 195 -0.38 -23.34 -0.82
C LEU A 195 -1.18 -24.11 -1.88
N ASN A 196 -2.29 -24.73 -1.47
CA ASN A 196 -3.15 -25.48 -2.38
C ASN A 196 -3.95 -24.55 -3.32
N PHE A 197 -3.70 -24.64 -4.63
CA PHE A 197 -4.43 -23.91 -5.66
C PHE A 197 -5.50 -24.79 -6.32
N SER A 198 -6.59 -25.04 -5.58
CA SER A 198 -7.67 -25.93 -6.03
C SER A 198 -8.46 -25.40 -7.24
N ASP A 199 -9.13 -26.30 -7.96
CA ASP A 199 -10.00 -25.94 -9.09
C ASP A 199 -11.13 -24.99 -8.67
N LYS A 200 -11.72 -25.19 -7.48
CA LYS A 200 -12.74 -24.30 -6.93
C LYS A 200 -12.20 -22.89 -6.77
N LEU A 201 -11.02 -22.74 -6.16
CA LEU A 201 -10.37 -21.44 -5.97
C LEU A 201 -10.07 -20.76 -7.31
N ARG A 202 -9.55 -21.52 -8.28
CA ARG A 202 -9.32 -21.04 -9.65
C ARG A 202 -10.62 -20.51 -10.25
N MET A 203 -11.73 -21.25 -10.17
CA MET A 203 -13.03 -20.81 -10.68
C MET A 203 -13.53 -19.54 -9.97
N ASP A 204 -13.39 -19.45 -8.65
CA ASP A 204 -13.80 -18.28 -7.86
C ASP A 204 -13.01 -17.02 -8.27
N MET A 205 -11.69 -17.15 -8.41
CA MET A 205 -10.83 -16.05 -8.88
C MET A 205 -11.13 -15.65 -10.32
N THR A 206 -11.38 -16.62 -11.22
CA THR A 206 -11.75 -16.32 -12.61
C THR A 206 -13.03 -15.47 -12.66
N ARG A 207 -14.06 -15.87 -11.91
CA ARG A 207 -15.31 -15.09 -11.83
C ARG A 207 -15.08 -13.68 -11.31
N TYR A 208 -14.21 -13.52 -10.31
CA TYR A 208 -13.86 -12.20 -9.79
C TYR A 208 -13.15 -11.34 -10.85
N VAL A 209 -12.14 -11.89 -11.54
CA VAL A 209 -11.39 -11.20 -12.59
C VAL A 209 -12.29 -10.78 -13.75
N ASP A 210 -13.18 -11.67 -14.20
CA ASP A 210 -14.10 -11.38 -15.30
C ASP A 210 -15.09 -10.27 -14.93
N LYS A 211 -15.60 -10.29 -13.69
CA LYS A 211 -16.41 -9.18 -13.16
C LYS A 211 -15.60 -7.89 -13.12
N PHE A 212 -14.35 -7.93 -12.67
CA PHE A 212 -13.51 -6.74 -12.56
C PHE A 212 -13.17 -6.12 -13.92
N LYS A 213 -12.92 -6.93 -14.97
CA LYS A 213 -12.67 -6.45 -16.34
C LYS A 213 -13.83 -5.62 -16.92
N SER A 214 -15.05 -5.84 -16.43
CA SER A 214 -16.23 -5.05 -16.86
C SER A 214 -16.28 -3.65 -16.25
N ILE A 215 -15.48 -3.38 -15.22
CA ILE A 215 -15.42 -2.07 -14.55
C ILE A 215 -14.52 -1.14 -15.38
N LYS A 216 -15.10 -0.03 -15.86
CA LYS A 216 -14.32 1.04 -16.49
C LYS A 216 -13.45 1.73 -15.43
N LEU A 217 -12.14 1.50 -15.50
CA LEU A 217 -11.18 2.27 -14.72
C LEU A 217 -10.96 3.63 -15.40
N THR A 218 -11.14 4.71 -14.66
CA THR A 218 -10.77 6.06 -15.12
C THR A 218 -9.26 6.14 -15.13
N LYS A 219 -8.65 6.46 -16.28
CA LYS A 219 -7.22 6.78 -16.30
C LYS A 219 -6.99 8.08 -15.53
N HIS A 220 -6.15 8.01 -14.50
CA HIS A 220 -5.69 9.21 -13.84
C HIS A 220 -4.66 9.91 -14.72
N ASN A 221 -4.90 11.19 -15.02
CA ASN A 221 -3.94 12.06 -15.66
C ASN A 221 -3.30 12.91 -14.56
N TYR A 222 -2.15 12.46 -14.05
CA TYR A 222 -1.24 13.26 -13.24
C TYR A 222 0.11 13.27 -13.94
N ARG A 223 0.86 14.36 -13.81
CA ARG A 223 2.22 14.46 -14.34
C ARG A 223 3.21 14.80 -13.24
N LEU A 224 4.45 14.33 -13.39
CA LEU A 224 5.53 14.58 -12.42
C LEU A 224 5.77 16.08 -12.19
N GLU A 225 5.67 16.87 -13.26
CA GLU A 225 5.97 18.30 -13.24
C GLU A 225 4.99 19.10 -12.37
N GLU A 226 3.76 18.60 -12.17
CA GLU A 226 2.81 19.23 -11.25
C GLU A 226 3.28 19.21 -9.79
N PHE A 227 4.18 18.29 -9.46
CA PHE A 227 4.75 18.10 -8.12
C PHE A 227 6.23 18.51 -8.06
N GLY A 228 6.72 19.25 -9.04
CA GLY A 228 8.12 19.70 -9.09
C GLY A 228 9.13 18.59 -9.39
N LEU A 229 8.66 17.44 -9.88
CA LEU A 229 9.49 16.29 -10.22
C LEU A 229 9.68 16.17 -11.74
N ASN A 230 10.70 15.44 -12.17
CA ASN A 230 10.88 15.03 -13.56
C ASN A 230 11.31 13.55 -13.62
N GLU A 231 11.26 12.95 -14.80
CA GLU A 231 11.57 11.53 -14.98
C GLU A 231 12.99 11.20 -14.52
N ASP A 232 13.97 12.02 -14.88
CA ASP A 232 15.38 11.81 -14.51
C ASP A 232 15.57 11.84 -12.99
N SER A 233 14.95 12.78 -12.29
CA SER A 233 15.09 12.89 -10.83
C SER A 233 14.48 11.70 -10.12
N VAL A 234 13.30 11.23 -10.57
CA VAL A 234 12.66 10.03 -10.02
C VAL A 234 13.47 8.77 -10.33
N GLN A 235 13.88 8.59 -11.59
CA GLN A 235 14.64 7.42 -12.02
C GLN A 235 16.00 7.32 -11.32
N ASN A 236 16.72 8.43 -11.18
CA ASN A 236 18.01 8.45 -10.49
C ASN A 236 17.88 8.15 -9.00
N THR A 237 16.79 8.59 -8.37
CA THR A 237 16.57 8.44 -6.92
C THR A 237 16.07 7.05 -6.56
N VAL A 238 15.05 6.54 -7.26
CA VAL A 238 14.35 5.29 -6.88
C VAL A 238 14.33 4.23 -7.98
N GLY A 239 14.78 4.53 -9.21
CA GLY A 239 14.69 3.61 -10.35
C GLY A 239 15.45 2.28 -10.16
N LYS A 240 16.58 2.30 -9.44
CA LYS A 240 17.41 1.11 -9.16
C LYS A 240 16.69 0.03 -8.34
N TYR A 241 15.56 0.35 -7.73
CA TYR A 241 14.74 -0.63 -7.02
C TYR A 241 14.14 -1.71 -7.95
N LEU A 242 13.99 -1.41 -9.24
CA LEU A 242 13.46 -2.37 -10.23
C LEU A 242 14.43 -3.49 -10.61
N ASP A 243 15.68 -3.45 -10.14
CA ASP A 243 16.69 -4.49 -10.33
C ASP A 243 16.52 -5.63 -9.31
N PHE A 244 15.43 -6.41 -9.41
CA PHE A 244 15.05 -7.47 -8.47
C PHE A 244 15.06 -8.89 -9.04
#